data_AF-A0A5K1AR99-F1
#
_entry.id   AF-A0A5K1AR99-F1
#
_cell.length_a   1.000
_cell.length_b   1.000
_cell.length_c   1.000
_cell.angle_alpha   90.00
_cell.angle_beta   90.00
_cell.angle_gamma   90.00
#
_symmetry.space_group_name_H-M   'P 1'
#
loop_
_entity.id
_entity.type
_entity.pdbx_description
1 polymer ?
#
loop_
_entity_poly.entity_id
_entity_poly.type
_entity_poly.pdbx_seq_one_letter_code
_entity_poly.pdbx_strand_id
1 'polypeptide(L)' 'YDWLKKKLSREYGKVTPWLVAAWHPPWYNNYSSHYQDCECMRQEIGNLLYQKGVDIVFSGH' A
#
# COMPACT_ATOMS: atom_id res chain seq x y z
N TYR A 1 2.50 7.50 -10.84
CA TYR A 1 2.09 6.11 -10.48
C TYR A 1 0.81 5.69 -11.21
N ASP A 2 0.69 6.00 -12.51
CA ASP A 2 -0.57 5.82 -13.26
C ASP A 2 -0.90 4.35 -13.51
N TRP A 3 0.12 3.50 -13.61
CA TRP A 3 -0.06 2.05 -13.65
C TRP A 3 -0.84 1.54 -12.43
N LEU A 4 -0.52 2.03 -11.23
CA LEU A 4 -1.18 1.63 -9.98
C LEU A 4 -2.64 2.09 -9.98
N LYS A 5 -2.91 3.34 -10.38
CA LYS A 5 -4.27 3.88 -10.51
C LYS A 5 -5.11 3.03 -11.48
N LYS A 6 -4.56 2.70 -12.65
CA LYS A 6 -5.22 1.87 -13.68
C LYS A 6 -5.40 0.42 -13.22
N LYS A 7 -4.46 -0.11 -12.43
CA LYS A 7 -4.60 -1.45 -11.86
C LYS A 7 -5.79 -1.46 -10.90
N LEU A 8 -5.82 -0.55 -9.94
CA LEU A 8 -6.84 -0.42 -8.89
C LEU A 8 -8.20 0.14 -9.38
N SER A 9 -8.32 0.55 -10.65
CA SER A 9 -9.61 0.91 -11.25
C SER A 9 -10.42 -0.29 -11.73
N ARG A 10 -9.81 -1.49 -11.78
CA ARG A 10 -10.53 -2.73 -12.13
C ARG A 10 -11.47 -3.15 -10.99
N GLU A 11 -12.59 -3.78 -11.32
CA GLU A 11 -13.52 -4.33 -10.32
C GLU A 11 -12.86 -5.47 -9.54
N TYR A 12 -12.22 -5.13 -8.42
CA TYR A 12 -11.86 -6.06 -7.35
C TYR A 12 -13.08 -6.24 -6.43
N GLY A 13 -13.27 -7.43 -5.86
CA GLY A 13 -14.36 -7.71 -4.91
C GLY A 13 -15.40 -8.74 -5.37
N LYS A 14 -15.69 -8.86 -6.68
CA LYS A 14 -16.62 -9.92 -7.16
C LYS A 14 -15.95 -11.26 -7.40
N VAL A 15 -14.71 -11.24 -7.91
CA VAL A 15 -13.93 -12.45 -8.24
C VAL A 15 -12.73 -12.60 -7.30
N THR A 16 -12.17 -11.49 -6.87
CA THR A 16 -11.02 -11.41 -5.95
C THR A 16 -11.44 -10.61 -4.72
N PRO A 17 -11.91 -11.29 -3.65
CA PRO A 17 -12.44 -10.61 -2.47
C PRO A 17 -11.34 -9.96 -1.61
N TRP A 18 -10.09 -10.37 -1.77
CA TRP A 18 -8.94 -9.84 -1.03
C TRP A 18 -8.03 -9.01 -1.94
N LEU A 19 -7.67 -7.82 -1.47
CA LEU A 19 -6.67 -6.93 -2.06
C LEU A 19 -5.47 -6.82 -1.11
N VAL A 20 -4.38 -7.50 -1.50
CA VAL A 20 -3.12 -7.51 -0.75
C VAL A 20 -2.07 -6.70 -1.49
N ALA A 21 -1.34 -5.84 -0.78
CA ALA A 21 -0.23 -5.07 -1.33
C ALA A 21 1.10 -5.48 -0.67
N ALA A 22 2.20 -5.29 -1.38
CA ALA A 22 3.53 -5.52 -0.86
C ALA A 22 4.52 -4.50 -1.41
N TRP A 23 5.43 -4.06 -0.56
CA TRP A 23 6.59 -3.24 -0.91
C TRP A 23 7.65 -3.38 0.18
N HIS A 24 8.88 -2.95 -0.09
CA HIS A 24 10.01 -3.22 0.78
C HIS A 24 9.95 -2.44 2.13
N PRO A 25 9.96 -1.09 2.16
CA PRO A 25 10.04 -0.34 3.42
C PRO A 25 8.68 -0.17 4.14
N PRO A 26 8.57 -0.51 5.43
CA PRO A 26 7.32 -0.40 6.17
C PRO A 26 6.97 1.07 6.40
N TRP A 27 5.70 1.43 6.19
CA TRP A 27 5.20 2.77 6.50
C TRP A 27 4.94 2.95 8.00
N TYR A 28 4.51 1.89 8.67
CA TYR A 28 4.25 1.87 10.10
C TYR A 28 5.27 0.95 10.77
N ASN A 29 6.34 1.56 11.25
CA ASN A 29 7.44 0.90 11.96
C ASN A 29 7.78 1.71 13.21
N ASN A 30 7.95 1.03 14.34
CA ASN A 30 8.31 1.63 15.63
C ASN A 30 9.72 1.24 16.10
N TYR A 31 10.48 0.49 15.30
CA TYR A 31 11.91 0.27 15.54
C TYR A 31 12.69 1.54 15.19
N SER A 32 13.81 1.77 15.88
CA SER A 32 14.70 2.90 15.61
C SER A 32 15.35 2.80 14.22
N SER A 33 15.67 1.57 13.80
CA SER A 33 16.12 1.29 12.43
C SER A 33 14.94 1.51 11.48
N HIS A 34 15.17 2.39 10.51
CA HIS A 34 14.20 2.73 9.47
C HIS A 34 12.89 3.35 9.98
N TYR A 35 12.97 4.18 11.02
CA TYR A 35 11.84 4.94 11.53
C TYR A 35 11.46 6.07 10.57
N GLN A 36 10.27 5.98 9.97
CA GLN A 36 9.72 7.00 9.06
C GLN A 36 10.54 7.24 7.78
N ASP A 37 11.45 6.32 7.42
CA ASP A 37 12.34 6.45 6.25
C ASP A 37 11.61 6.52 4.90
N CYS A 38 10.36 6.07 4.83
CA CYS A 38 9.55 6.04 3.60
C CYS A 38 8.20 6.76 3.71
N GLU A 39 8.14 7.82 4.53
CA GLU A 39 6.93 8.63 4.68
C GLU A 39 6.48 9.31 3.36
N CYS A 40 7.40 9.64 2.46
CA CYS A 40 7.06 10.20 1.15
C CYS A 40 6.16 9.27 0.34
N MET A 41 6.44 7.95 0.34
CA MET A 41 5.61 6.96 -0.33
C MET A 41 4.23 6.86 0.34
N ARG A 42 4.18 6.85 1.67
CA ARG A 42 2.91 6.83 2.42
C ARG A 42 2.03 8.03 2.08
N GLN A 43 2.60 9.23 1.98
CA GLN A 43 1.87 10.46 1.64
C GLN A 43 1.34 10.43 0.21
N GLU A 44 2.15 9.96 -0.75
CA GLU A 44 1.78 9.96 -2.17
C GLU A 44 0.69 8.94 -2.54
N ILE A 45 0.74 7.72 -1.96
CA ILE A 45 -0.16 6.63 -2.37
C ILE A 45 -1.04 6.06 -1.25
N GLY A 46 -0.83 6.46 0.02
CA GLY A 46 -1.59 5.91 1.15
C GLY A 46 -3.09 6.15 1.06
N ASN A 47 -3.51 7.36 0.69
CA ASN A 47 -4.93 7.69 0.52
C ASN A 47 -5.57 6.89 -0.63
N LEU A 48 -4.84 6.66 -1.73
CA LEU A 48 -5.31 5.85 -2.85
C LEU A 48 -5.56 4.40 -2.41
N LEU A 49 -4.63 3.79 -1.69
CA LEU A 49 -4.76 2.41 -1.22
C LEU A 49 -5.91 2.26 -0.21
N TYR A 50 -6.05 3.23 0.69
CA TYR A 50 -7.16 3.27 1.66
C TYR A 50 -8.52 3.33 0.97
N GLN A 51 -8.70 4.25 0.00
CA GLN A 51 -9.94 4.37 -0.76
C GLN A 51 -10.29 3.12 -1.58
N LYS A 52 -9.28 2.31 -1.91
CA LYS A 52 -9.43 1.07 -2.66
C LYS A 52 -9.64 -0.17 -1.79
N GLY A 53 -9.63 0.00 -0.46
CA GLY A 53 -9.86 -1.08 0.48
C GLY A 53 -8.76 -2.14 0.43
N VAL A 54 -7.49 -1.75 0.45
CA VAL A 54 -6.40 -2.71 0.67
C VAL A 54 -6.58 -3.35 2.05
N ASP A 55 -6.67 -4.68 2.09
CA ASP A 55 -6.91 -5.43 3.31
C ASP A 55 -5.64 -5.62 4.13
N ILE A 56 -4.55 -5.98 3.45
CA ILE A 56 -3.27 -6.35 4.09
C ILE A 56 -2.11 -5.79 3.28
N VAL A 57 -1.10 -5.30 3.99
CA VAL A 57 0.18 -4.87 3.45
C VAL A 57 1.28 -5.72 4.05
N PHE A 58 2.14 -6.30 3.21
CA PHE A 58 3.37 -6.94 3.64
C PHE A 58 4.58 -6.07 3.32
N SER A 59 5.46 -5.90 4.30
CA SER A 59 6.71 -5.15 4.17
C SER A 59 7.85 -5.82 4.93
N GLY A 60 9.09 -5.50 4.56
CA GLY A 60 10.32 -5.96 5.18
C GLY A 60 11.19 -4.77 5.59
N HIS A 61 12.30 -4.59 4.88
CA HIS A 61 13.39 -3.63 5.12
C HIS A 61 14.55 -4.20 5.93
#